data_AF-A0A381ZVK1-F1
#
_entry.id   AF-A0A381ZVK1-F1
#
_cell.length_a   1.000
_cell.length_b   1.000
_cell.length_c   1.000
_cell.angle_alpha   90.00
_cell.angle_beta   90.00
_cell.angle_gamma   90.00
#
_symmetry.space_group_name_H-M   'P 1'
#
loop_
_entity.id
_entity.type
_entity.pdbx_description
1 polymer ?
#
loop_
_entity_poly.entity_id
_entity_poly.type
_entity_poly.pdbx_seq_one_letter_code
_entity_poly.pdbx_strand_id
1 'polypeptide(L)' 'MKEERLINGAVGRIREVKEGPDGLLYILIDDTNGKILRLKPVK' A
#
# COMPACT_ATOMS: atom_id res chain seq x y z
N MET A 1 1.16 -21.95 6.08
CA MET A 1 1.29 -20.47 5.93
C MET A 1 0.13 -20.00 5.08
N LYS A 2 -0.60 -18.96 5.49
CA LYS A 2 -1.74 -18.42 4.74
C LYS A 2 -1.31 -17.08 4.14
N GLU A 3 -1.40 -16.95 2.82
CA GLU A 3 -1.20 -15.70 2.10
C GLU A 3 -2.56 -15.04 1.84
N GLU A 4 -2.62 -13.72 1.90
CA GLU A 4 -3.76 -12.93 1.46
C GLU A 4 -3.30 -11.83 0.51
N ARG A 5 -4.04 -11.63 -0.58
CA ARG A 5 -3.75 -10.58 -1.56
C ARG A 5 -4.71 -9.42 -1.36
N LEU A 6 -4.18 -8.32 -0.82
CA LEU A 6 -4.98 -7.15 -0.45
C LEU A 6 -5.26 -6.20 -1.62
N ILE A 7 -4.32 -6.07 -2.57
CA ILE A 7 -4.36 -4.98 -3.56
C ILE A 7 -4.62 -5.46 -4.99
N ASN A 8 -4.35 -6.73 -5.33
CA ASN A 8 -4.74 -7.39 -6.60
C ASN A 8 -4.61 -6.52 -7.88
N GLY A 9 -3.55 -5.72 -8.01
CA GLY A 9 -3.32 -4.84 -9.17
C GLY A 9 -4.20 -3.58 -9.24
N ALA A 10 -4.97 -3.28 -8.20
CA ALA A 10 -5.80 -2.08 -8.11
C ALA A 10 -4.98 -0.78 -8.00
N VAL A 11 -3.70 -0.89 -7.66
CA VAL A 11 -2.75 0.22 -7.61
C VAL A 11 -1.59 -0.14 -8.54
N GLY A 12 -1.00 0.86 -9.20
CA GLY A 12 0.11 0.68 -10.12
C GLY A 12 1.36 0.07 -9.45
N ARG A 13 2.53 0.23 -10.08
CA ARG A 13 3.78 -0.34 -9.57
C ARG A 13 4.11 0.17 -8.17
N ILE A 14 4.19 -0.73 -7.19
CA ILE A 14 4.60 -0.39 -5.82
C ILE A 14 6.12 -0.24 -5.79
N ARG A 15 6.60 0.92 -5.30
CA ARG A 15 8.02 1.21 -5.11
C ARG A 15 8.49 0.82 -3.72
N GLU A 16 7.70 1.15 -2.72
CA GLU A 16 8.06 0.96 -1.32
C GLU A 16 6.80 0.82 -0.46
N VAL A 17 6.91 0.05 0.62
CA VAL A 17 5.90 -0.08 1.67
C VAL A 17 6.57 0.25 3.00
N LYS A 18 5.98 1.15 3.78
CA LYS A 18 6.44 1.50 5.13
C LYS A 18 5.30 1.43 6.14
N GLU A 19 5.61 0.99 7.35
CA GLU A 19 4.72 1.14 8.49
C GLU A 19 4.89 2.54 9.09
N GLY A 20 3.78 3.23 9.31
CA GLY A 20 3.75 4.52 9.99
C GLY A 20 3.71 4.38 11.51
N PRO A 21 3.98 5.47 12.26
CA PRO A 21 3.87 5.48 13.72
C PRO A 21 2.43 5.26 14.22
N ASP A 22 1.44 5.31 13.32
CA ASP A 22 0.03 5.00 13.57
C ASP A 22 -0.31 3.51 13.36
N GLY A 23 0.68 2.67 13.04
CA GLY A 23 0.51 1.24 12.78
C GLY A 23 -0.18 0.94 11.43
N LEU A 24 -0.30 1.93 10.54
CA LEU A 24 -0.86 1.76 9.21
C LEU A 24 0.24 1.59 8.15
N LEU A 25 -0.11 0.97 7.03
CA LEU A 25 0.81 0.80 5.91
C LEU A 25 0.67 1.95 4.91
N TYR A 26 1.81 2.53 4.56
CA TYR A 26 1.97 3.59 3.57
C TYR A 26 2.70 3.04 2.35
N ILE A 27 2.08 3.18 1.18
CA ILE A 27 2.53 2.56 -0.05
C ILE A 27 2.88 3.66 -1.05
N LEU A 28 4.13 3.70 -1.47
CA LEU A 28 4.60 4.60 -2.50
C LEU A 28 4.39 3.94 -3.87
N ILE A 29 3.60 4.59 -4.71
CA ILE A 29 3.36 4.16 -6.09
C ILE A 29 4.28 4.93 -7.01
N ASP A 30 4.96 4.18 -7.87
CA ASP A 30 5.77 4.72 -8.94
C ASP A 30 4.87 5.17 -10.10
N ASP A 31 4.42 6.42 -10.00
CA ASP A 31 3.57 7.10 -10.98
C ASP A 31 4.24 8.43 -11.33
N THR A 32 4.05 8.94 -12.56
CA THR A 32 4.63 10.20 -13.05
C THR A 32 4.29 11.38 -12.14
N ASN A 33 3.10 11.36 -11.53
CA ASN A 33 2.66 12.41 -10.60
C ASN A 33 2.90 12.08 -9.12
N GLY A 34 3.53 10.94 -8.80
CA GLY A 34 3.77 10.45 -7.44
C GLY A 34 2.48 10.22 -6.64
N LYS A 35 2.28 9.01 -6.10
CA LYS A 35 1.13 8.74 -5.24
C LYS A 35 1.56 8.01 -3.98
N ILE A 36 1.09 8.48 -2.83
CA ILE A 36 1.20 7.76 -1.57
C ILE A 36 -0.20 7.32 -1.17
N LEU A 37 -0.37 6.01 -0.99
CA LEU A 37 -1.61 5.43 -0.52
C LEU A 37 -1.45 5.01 0.94
N ARG A 38 -2.51 5.15 1.73
CA ARG A 38 -2.57 4.67 3.12
C ARG A 38 -3.59 3.56 3.21
N LEU A 39 -3.13 2.36 3.54
CA LEU A 39 -4.00 1.21 3.74
C LEU A 39 -4.60 1.24 5.14
N LYS A 40 -5.92 1.08 5.24
CA LYS A 40 -6.65 0.99 6.49
C LYS A 40 -7.43 -0.31 6.55
N PRO A 41 -7.52 -0.97 7.72
CA PRO A 41 -8.45 -2.07 7.90
C PRO A 41 -9.87 -1.62 7.59
N VAL A 42 -10.61 -2.46 6.88
CA VAL A 42 -12.07 -2.37 6.81
C VAL A 42 -12.66 -3.14 7.99
N LYS A 43 -13.81 -2.70 8.47
CA LYS A 43 -14.48 -3.31 9.64
C LYS A 43 -15.09 -4.66 9.30
#